data_AF-A0A4Z0ME53-F1
#
_entry.id   AF-A0A4Z0ME53-F1
#
_cell.length_a   1.000
_cell.length_b   1.000
_cell.length_c   1.000
_cell.angle_alpha   90.00
_cell.angle_beta   90.00
_cell.angle_gamma   90.00
#
_symmetry.space_group_name_H-M   'P 1'
#
loop_
_entity.id
_entity.type
_entity.pdbx_description
1 polymer ?
#
loop_
_entity_poly.entity_id
_entity_poly.type
_entity_poly.pdbx_seq_one_letter_code
_entity_poly.pdbx_strand_id
1 'polypeptide(L)'
;MGKALTSFERPLVTADAPYDDDLKGNTSALTAQQVQGLTAAVAAGCARGHSGPMFSDYQAHVLGLPNSPKLAADPGINDTKGFRTPSLRNVALTAPYMHNGVLATLQAVLNFYDQGGATGARRSTRTWPRVSWPQLPGRVQNTGAILAFLQALSAKSYARTIPASVPSGLPVGGNLK
;
A
#
# COMPACT_ATOMS: atom_id res chain seq x y z
N MET A 1 13.23 11.21 22.75
CA MET A 1 13.38 10.96 21.30
C MET A 1 12.07 10.54 20.64
N GLY A 2 11.41 9.44 21.03
CA GLY A 2 10.15 9.00 20.40
C GLY A 2 9.04 10.06 20.32
N LYS A 3 8.81 10.83 21.41
CA LYS A 3 7.83 11.94 21.41
C LYS A 3 8.12 13.02 20.34
N ALA A 4 9.40 13.32 20.08
CA ALA A 4 9.77 14.33 19.09
C ALA A 4 9.51 13.83 17.66
N LEU A 5 9.82 12.56 17.37
CA LEU A 5 9.50 11.94 16.08
C LEU A 5 7.99 11.87 15.86
N THR A 6 7.22 11.43 16.85
CA THR A 6 5.76 11.41 16.73
C THR A 6 5.17 12.80 16.51
N SER A 7 5.67 13.83 17.19
CA SER A 7 5.24 15.21 16.96
C SER A 7 5.58 15.72 15.55
N PHE A 8 6.69 15.26 14.98
CA PHE A 8 7.08 15.59 13.60
C PHE A 8 6.25 14.84 12.55
N GLU A 9 5.94 13.56 12.77
CA GLU A 9 5.23 12.71 11.80
C GLU A 9 3.72 13.00 11.75
N ARG A 10 3.09 13.32 12.89
CA ARG A 10 1.64 13.61 12.99
C ARG A 10 1.11 14.66 12.00
N PRO A 11 1.79 15.81 11.77
CA PRO A 11 1.32 16.81 10.82
C PRO A 11 1.59 16.46 9.35
N LEU A 12 2.37 15.41 9.04
CA LEU A 12 2.72 15.02 7.66
C LEU A 12 1.58 14.25 6.98
N VAL A 13 0.37 14.85 6.98
CA VAL A 13 -0.81 14.29 6.32
C VAL A 13 -0.99 14.94 4.96
N THR A 14 -0.89 14.12 3.90
CA THR A 14 -1.16 14.55 2.52
C THR A 14 -2.57 14.11 2.10
N ALA A 15 -3.56 14.97 2.36
CA ALA A 15 -4.99 14.75 2.06
C ALA A 15 -5.46 15.61 0.86
N ASP A 16 -4.62 15.68 -0.16
CA ASP A 16 -4.75 16.48 -1.39
C ASP A 16 -4.65 15.61 -2.66
N ALA A 17 -4.85 14.30 -2.55
CA ALA A 17 -4.92 13.42 -3.70
C ALA A 17 -6.22 13.70 -4.51
N PRO A 18 -6.25 13.43 -5.82
CA PRO A 18 -7.48 13.54 -6.62
C PRO A 18 -8.69 12.84 -5.99
N TYR A 19 -8.48 11.68 -5.36
CA TYR A 19 -9.54 10.99 -4.61
C TYR A 19 -10.05 11.77 -3.39
N ASP A 20 -9.17 12.50 -2.68
CA ASP A 20 -9.58 13.30 -1.54
C ASP A 20 -10.45 14.50 -1.98
N ASP A 21 -10.18 15.07 -3.16
CA ASP A 21 -10.97 16.15 -3.73
C ASP A 21 -12.36 15.66 -4.19
N ASP A 22 -12.43 14.46 -4.77
CA ASP A 22 -13.70 13.80 -5.12
C ASP A 22 -14.59 13.61 -3.88
N LEU A 23 -14.02 13.13 -2.77
CA LEU A 23 -14.75 12.99 -1.50
C LEU A 23 -15.23 14.33 -0.90
N LYS A 24 -14.57 15.44 -1.23
CA LYS A 24 -14.99 16.80 -0.83
C LYS A 24 -16.09 17.38 -1.75
N GLY A 25 -16.55 16.61 -2.74
CA GLY A 25 -17.62 16.99 -3.66
C GLY A 25 -17.14 17.49 -5.03
N ASN A 26 -15.82 17.51 -5.29
CA ASN A 26 -15.31 17.80 -6.64
C ASN A 26 -15.35 16.54 -7.51
N THR A 27 -16.52 16.23 -8.05
CA THR A 27 -16.75 15.04 -8.89
C THR A 27 -15.99 15.04 -10.22
N SER A 28 -15.34 16.15 -10.57
CA SER A 28 -14.44 16.24 -11.73
C SER A 28 -12.98 15.90 -11.41
N ALA A 29 -12.65 15.66 -10.13
CA ALA A 29 -11.29 15.36 -9.70
C ALA A 29 -10.80 13.98 -10.18
N LEU A 30 -11.72 13.03 -10.37
CA LEU A 30 -11.42 11.72 -10.95
C LEU A 30 -11.80 11.66 -12.43
N THR A 31 -10.93 11.05 -13.24
CA THR A 31 -11.27 10.70 -14.61
C THR A 31 -12.25 9.53 -14.65
N ALA A 32 -12.98 9.38 -15.76
CA ALA A 32 -13.88 8.23 -15.94
C ALA A 32 -13.17 6.88 -15.76
N GLN A 33 -11.91 6.76 -16.20
CA GLN A 33 -11.11 5.55 -16.03
C GLN A 33 -10.74 5.30 -14.55
N GLN A 34 -10.49 6.35 -13.78
CA GLN A 34 -10.22 6.23 -12.33
C GLN A 34 -11.47 5.78 -11.57
N VAL A 35 -12.65 6.30 -11.94
CA VAL A 35 -13.93 5.84 -11.37
C VAL A 35 -14.20 4.38 -11.72
N GLN A 36 -13.96 3.97 -12.97
CA GLN A 36 -14.03 2.56 -13.37
C GLN A 36 -13.06 1.69 -12.57
N GLY A 37 -11.86 2.20 -12.29
CA GLY A 37 -10.84 1.52 -11.50
C GLY A 37 -11.25 1.29 -10.05
N LEU A 38 -11.85 2.29 -9.41
CA LEU A 38 -12.44 2.16 -8.07
C LEU A 38 -13.49 1.05 -8.06
N THR A 39 -14.45 1.09 -8.99
CA THR A 39 -15.50 0.09 -9.10
C THR A 39 -14.93 -1.31 -9.32
N ALA A 40 -13.94 -1.45 -10.22
CA ALA A 40 -13.27 -2.73 -10.48
C ALA A 40 -12.52 -3.27 -9.25
N ALA A 41 -11.81 -2.40 -8.50
CA ALA A 41 -11.10 -2.79 -7.29
C ALA A 41 -12.06 -3.25 -6.18
N VAL A 42 -13.20 -2.58 -6.01
CA VAL A 42 -14.25 -2.98 -5.06
C VAL A 42 -14.86 -4.31 -5.49
N ALA A 43 -15.22 -4.47 -6.76
CA ALA A 43 -15.79 -5.70 -7.30
C ALA A 43 -14.84 -6.91 -7.18
N ALA A 44 -13.53 -6.69 -7.35
CA ALA A 44 -12.51 -7.72 -7.12
C ALA A 44 -12.36 -8.07 -5.63
N GLY A 45 -12.90 -7.27 -4.71
CA GLY A 45 -12.84 -7.50 -3.26
C GLY A 45 -11.59 -6.95 -2.58
N CYS A 46 -10.86 -6.02 -3.22
CA CYS A 46 -9.68 -5.35 -2.64
C CYS A 46 -10.04 -4.55 -1.38
N ALA A 47 -11.25 -3.98 -1.34
CA ALA A 47 -11.75 -3.17 -0.23
C ALA A 47 -11.89 -3.94 1.10
N ARG A 48 -11.86 -5.28 1.10
CA ARG A 48 -11.92 -6.09 2.33
C ARG A 48 -10.73 -5.87 3.27
N GLY A 49 -9.57 -5.56 2.71
CA GLY A 49 -8.37 -5.21 3.49
C GLY A 49 -7.92 -3.79 3.25
N HIS A 50 -8.22 -3.22 2.08
CA HIS A 50 -7.91 -1.83 1.78
C HIS A 50 -9.13 -0.93 2.00
N SER A 51 -9.48 -0.71 3.28
CA SER A 51 -10.67 0.02 3.70
C SER A 51 -10.36 1.31 4.46
N GLY A 52 -11.38 2.15 4.66
CA GLY A 52 -11.28 3.39 5.42
C GLY A 52 -10.41 4.47 4.77
N PRO A 53 -10.19 5.60 5.47
CA PRO A 53 -9.52 6.78 4.91
C PRO A 53 -8.06 6.55 4.47
N MET A 54 -7.42 5.51 4.99
CA MET A 54 -6.04 5.14 4.68
C MET A 54 -5.94 3.94 3.74
N PHE A 55 -7.07 3.41 3.26
CA PHE A 55 -7.11 2.21 2.42
C PHE A 55 -6.34 1.04 3.05
N SER A 56 -6.57 0.82 4.35
CA SER A 56 -6.00 -0.25 5.14
C SER A 56 -6.86 -0.54 6.36
N ASP A 57 -7.16 -1.82 6.57
CA ASP A 57 -7.78 -2.37 7.78
C ASP A 57 -6.79 -2.51 8.95
N TYR A 58 -5.50 -2.26 8.69
CA TYR A 58 -4.38 -2.40 9.60
C TYR A 58 -4.22 -3.79 10.23
N GLN A 59 -4.87 -4.82 9.68
CA GLN A 59 -4.78 -6.20 10.14
C GLN A 59 -3.60 -6.91 9.48
N ALA A 60 -3.15 -8.01 10.09
CA ALA A 60 -2.06 -8.83 9.59
C ALA A 60 -2.56 -10.04 8.81
N HIS A 61 -1.90 -10.32 7.68
CA HIS A 61 -2.46 -11.16 6.65
C HIS A 61 -1.42 -11.96 5.89
N VAL A 62 -1.75 -13.22 5.56
CA VAL A 62 -0.86 -14.12 4.81
C VAL A 62 -1.29 -14.18 3.36
N LEU A 63 -0.42 -13.70 2.47
CA LEU A 63 -0.62 -13.74 1.02
C LEU A 63 0.20 -14.82 0.31
N GLY A 64 1.20 -15.39 0.99
CA GLY A 64 2.06 -16.45 0.45
C GLY A 64 3.16 -15.96 -0.49
N LEU A 65 3.54 -14.67 -0.44
CA LEU A 65 4.60 -14.11 -1.30
C LEU A 65 5.89 -14.95 -1.28
N PRO A 66 6.58 -15.11 -2.43
CA PRO A 66 7.90 -15.72 -2.45
C PRO A 66 8.89 -14.90 -1.63
N ASN A 67 9.91 -15.58 -1.09
CA ASN A 67 11.02 -14.90 -0.43
C ASN A 67 11.81 -14.06 -1.44
N SER A 68 12.30 -12.90 -1.00
CA SER A 68 13.20 -12.08 -1.79
C SER A 68 14.59 -12.71 -1.81
N PRO A 69 15.29 -12.79 -2.96
CA PRO A 69 16.66 -13.29 -3.01
C PRO A 69 17.67 -12.35 -2.33
N LYS A 70 17.26 -11.11 -2.02
CA LYS A 70 18.13 -10.09 -1.42
C LYS A 70 18.04 -10.02 0.11
N LEU A 71 17.05 -10.68 0.71
CA LEU A 71 16.72 -10.54 2.12
C LEU A 71 16.59 -11.91 2.77
N ALA A 72 16.91 -11.98 4.07
CA ALA A 72 16.57 -13.15 4.87
C ALA A 72 15.04 -13.33 4.94
N ALA A 73 14.59 -14.57 5.12
CA ALA A 73 13.17 -14.88 5.21
C ALA A 73 12.57 -14.27 6.49
N ASP A 74 11.56 -13.41 6.34
CA ASP A 74 10.88 -12.77 7.45
C ASP A 74 9.78 -13.69 8.04
N PRO A 75 9.79 -14.01 9.35
CA PRO A 75 8.75 -14.80 9.99
C PRO A 75 7.36 -14.14 10.00
N GLY A 76 7.26 -12.83 9.78
CA GLY A 76 6.03 -12.06 9.97
C GLY A 76 5.62 -12.00 11.44
N ILE A 77 4.41 -11.49 11.70
CA ILE A 77 3.90 -11.39 13.07
C ILE A 77 3.77 -12.78 13.70
N ASN A 78 4.35 -12.98 14.90
CA ASN A 78 4.28 -14.23 15.67
C ASN A 78 4.57 -15.51 14.85
N ASP A 79 5.54 -15.46 13.94
CA ASP A 79 5.92 -16.55 13.02
C ASP A 79 4.79 -17.05 12.10
N THR A 80 3.77 -16.22 11.85
CA THR A 80 2.62 -16.61 11.01
C THR A 80 2.83 -16.40 9.52
N LYS A 81 3.90 -15.70 9.12
CA LYS A 81 4.09 -15.10 7.79
C LYS A 81 3.04 -14.04 7.42
N GLY A 82 2.33 -13.54 8.44
CA GLY A 82 1.36 -12.45 8.30
C GLY A 82 2.02 -11.08 8.36
N PHE A 83 1.63 -10.20 7.44
CA PHE A 83 2.10 -8.81 7.38
C PHE A 83 0.92 -7.86 7.41
N ARG A 84 1.12 -6.70 8.04
CA ARG A 84 0.08 -5.67 8.15
C ARG A 84 -0.32 -5.17 6.76
N THR A 85 -1.61 -4.99 6.48
CA THR A 85 -2.05 -4.30 5.26
C THR A 85 -1.43 -2.90 5.20
N PRO A 86 -0.61 -2.57 4.19
CA PRO A 86 -0.11 -1.22 4.04
C PRO A 86 -1.21 -0.28 3.58
N SER A 87 -1.04 1.03 3.84
CA SER A 87 -1.88 2.05 3.22
C SER A 87 -1.67 2.06 1.71
N LEU A 88 -2.72 2.34 0.93
CA LEU A 88 -2.60 2.59 -0.51
C LEU A 88 -2.37 4.06 -0.87
N ARG A 89 -2.34 4.98 0.12
CA ARG A 89 -1.98 6.38 -0.15
C ARG A 89 -0.56 6.46 -0.69
N ASN A 90 -0.39 7.21 -1.77
CA ASN A 90 0.89 7.34 -2.49
C ASN A 90 1.47 6.03 -3.04
N VAL A 91 0.69 4.93 -3.10
CA VAL A 91 1.25 3.62 -3.45
C VAL A 91 1.93 3.61 -4.81
N ALA A 92 1.41 4.36 -5.79
CA ALA A 92 1.99 4.47 -7.12
C ALA A 92 3.42 5.06 -7.17
N LEU A 93 3.90 5.64 -6.06
CA LEU A 93 5.20 6.30 -5.95
C LEU A 93 6.22 5.53 -5.10
N THR A 94 5.84 4.35 -4.61
CA THR A 94 6.59 3.66 -3.54
C THR A 94 7.12 2.30 -3.97
N ALA A 95 7.40 2.13 -5.26
CA ALA A 95 8.08 0.93 -5.74
C ALA A 95 9.45 0.75 -5.05
N PRO A 96 9.92 -0.50 -4.84
CA PRO A 96 9.24 -1.76 -5.13
C PRO A 96 8.18 -2.14 -4.07
N TYR A 97 7.36 -3.15 -4.39
CA TYR A 97 6.13 -3.47 -3.64
C TYR A 97 6.25 -4.74 -2.80
N MET A 98 5.30 -4.87 -1.87
CA MET A 98 5.19 -5.93 -0.85
C MET A 98 6.21 -5.80 0.28
N HIS A 99 6.06 -6.59 1.35
CA HIS A 99 6.89 -6.46 2.56
C HIS A 99 8.40 -6.68 2.31
N ASN A 100 8.75 -7.42 1.26
CA ASN A 100 10.12 -7.78 0.91
C ASN A 100 10.60 -7.18 -0.42
N GLY A 101 9.81 -6.27 -1.01
CA GLY A 101 10.16 -5.59 -2.27
C GLY A 101 10.29 -6.52 -3.48
N VAL A 102 9.73 -7.74 -3.44
CA VAL A 102 9.94 -8.74 -4.51
C VAL A 102 9.24 -8.39 -5.83
N LEU A 103 8.21 -7.53 -5.79
CA LEU A 103 7.45 -7.12 -6.97
C LEU A 103 7.85 -5.71 -7.40
N ALA A 104 8.33 -5.53 -8.62
CA ALA A 104 8.84 -4.25 -9.09
C ALA A 104 7.74 -3.23 -9.46
N THR A 105 6.54 -3.69 -9.85
CA THR A 105 5.48 -2.83 -10.40
C THR A 105 4.12 -3.13 -9.76
N LEU A 106 3.23 -2.13 -9.73
CA LEU A 106 1.83 -2.34 -9.34
C LEU A 106 1.12 -3.33 -10.27
N GLN A 107 1.48 -3.37 -11.55
CA GLN A 107 0.95 -4.39 -12.46
C GLN A 107 1.32 -5.80 -12.00
N ALA A 108 2.56 -6.02 -11.54
CA ALA A 108 2.97 -7.32 -11.00
C ALA A 108 2.19 -7.67 -9.72
N VAL A 109 1.86 -6.67 -8.87
CA VAL A 109 0.98 -6.85 -7.70
C VAL A 109 -0.42 -7.29 -8.11
N LEU A 110 -1.03 -6.61 -9.08
CA LEU A 110 -2.38 -6.98 -9.56
C LEU A 110 -2.39 -8.37 -10.19
N ASN A 111 -1.37 -8.71 -10.98
CA ASN A 111 -1.23 -10.04 -11.57
C ASN A 111 -1.06 -11.13 -10.49
N PHE A 112 -0.32 -10.85 -9.42
CA PHE A 112 -0.18 -11.77 -8.28
C PHE A 112 -1.54 -12.05 -7.63
N TYR A 113 -2.38 -11.03 -7.45
CA TYR A 113 -3.73 -11.23 -6.92
C TYR A 113 -4.66 -11.94 -7.90
N ASP A 114 -4.59 -11.64 -9.20
CA ASP A 114 -5.40 -12.30 -10.24
C ASP A 114 -5.15 -13.82 -10.31
N GLN A 115 -3.91 -14.24 -10.05
CA GLN A 115 -3.51 -15.64 -9.99
C GLN A 115 -3.94 -16.34 -8.68
N GLY A 116 -4.62 -15.65 -7.77
CA GLY A 116 -5.03 -16.18 -6.48
C GLY A 116 -3.89 -16.22 -5.47
N GLY A 117 -2.92 -15.29 -5.56
CA GLY A 117 -1.72 -15.27 -4.74
C GLY A 117 -0.77 -16.40 -5.08
N ALA A 118 0.13 -16.76 -4.16
CA ALA A 118 0.95 -17.96 -4.34
C ALA A 118 0.07 -19.20 -4.12
N THR A 119 -0.55 -19.67 -5.19
CA THR A 119 -1.23 -20.96 -5.28
C THR A 119 -0.29 -22.06 -4.77
N GLY A 120 -0.53 -22.55 -3.54
CA GLY A 120 0.27 -23.60 -2.90
C GLY A 120 1.13 -23.18 -1.70
N ALA A 121 1.23 -21.89 -1.35
CA ALA A 121 1.85 -21.49 -0.09
C ALA A 121 0.97 -21.99 1.07
N ARG A 122 1.44 -23.01 1.79
CA ARG A 122 0.83 -23.56 3.01
C ARG A 122 0.22 -22.41 3.82
N ARG A 123 -1.12 -22.27 3.80
CA ARG A 123 -1.83 -21.38 4.72
C ARG A 123 -1.32 -21.77 6.10
N SER A 124 -0.66 -20.85 6.79
CA SER A 124 -0.11 -21.14 8.11
C SER A 124 -1.22 -21.78 8.96
N THR A 125 -1.00 -23.02 9.38
CA THR A 125 -1.93 -23.74 10.28
C THR A 125 -1.89 -23.14 11.68
N ARG A 126 -0.93 -22.24 11.95
CA ARG A 126 -0.85 -21.44 13.16
C ARG A 126 -1.84 -20.27 13.02
N THR A 127 -3.12 -20.58 13.25
CA THR A 127 -4.18 -19.60 13.42
C THR A 127 -3.94 -18.83 14.72
N TRP A 128 -3.22 -17.72 14.64
CA TRP A 128 -3.48 -16.61 15.55
C TRP A 128 -4.83 -16.03 15.16
N PRO A 129 -5.72 -15.69 16.13
CA PRO A 129 -7.08 -15.35 15.78
C PRO A 129 -7.02 -14.07 14.95
N ARG A 130 -7.27 -14.19 13.63
CA ARG A 130 -7.31 -13.15 12.57
C ARG A 130 -6.16 -13.09 11.54
N VAL A 131 -5.30 -14.11 11.35
CA VAL A 131 -4.30 -14.08 10.25
C VAL A 131 -4.79 -14.72 8.93
N SER A 132 -6.00 -15.30 8.93
CA SER A 132 -6.62 -15.86 7.73
C SER A 132 -7.45 -14.81 6.98
N TRP A 133 -7.00 -14.34 5.82
CA TRP A 133 -7.94 -13.90 4.79
C TRP A 133 -8.75 -15.11 4.38
N PRO A 134 -10.09 -15.13 4.55
CA PRO A 134 -10.86 -16.26 4.08
C PRO A 134 -10.72 -16.40 2.56
N GLN A 135 -10.58 -15.27 1.83
CA GLN A 135 -10.60 -15.23 0.38
C GLN A 135 -9.74 -14.06 -0.12
N LEU A 136 -8.71 -14.36 -0.91
CA LEU A 136 -8.02 -13.34 -1.72
C LEU A 136 -9.03 -12.64 -2.63
N PRO A 137 -8.69 -11.48 -3.23
CA PRO A 137 -9.49 -10.91 -4.30
C PRO A 137 -9.92 -12.00 -5.28
N GLY A 138 -11.15 -11.92 -5.78
CA GLY A 138 -11.55 -12.73 -6.93
C GLY A 138 -10.71 -12.36 -8.15
N ARG A 139 -11.07 -12.89 -9.33
CA ARG A 139 -10.42 -12.49 -10.60
C ARG A 139 -10.31 -10.97 -10.69
N VAL A 140 -9.10 -10.46 -10.86
CA VAL A 140 -8.81 -9.02 -10.91
C VAL A 140 -8.93 -8.58 -12.36
N GLN A 141 -10.13 -8.14 -12.75
CA GLN A 141 -10.39 -7.61 -14.09
C GLN A 141 -10.07 -6.13 -14.18
N ASN A 142 -9.92 -5.62 -15.40
CA ASN A 142 -9.70 -4.21 -15.69
C ASN A 142 -8.51 -3.59 -14.92
N THR A 143 -7.38 -4.31 -14.91
CA THR A 143 -6.17 -3.91 -14.17
C THR A 143 -5.67 -2.53 -14.58
N GLY A 144 -5.80 -2.13 -15.84
CA GLY A 144 -5.46 -0.79 -16.32
C GLY A 144 -6.28 0.32 -15.64
N ALA A 145 -7.59 0.13 -15.45
CA ALA A 145 -8.40 1.11 -14.71
C ALA A 145 -8.05 1.11 -13.22
N ILE A 146 -7.82 -0.06 -12.61
CA ILE A 146 -7.38 -0.16 -11.21
C ILE A 146 -6.05 0.60 -11.01
N LEU A 147 -5.10 0.46 -11.93
CA LEU A 147 -3.85 1.23 -11.89
C LEU A 147 -4.10 2.75 -11.96
N ALA A 148 -4.99 3.20 -12.84
CA ALA A 148 -5.36 4.61 -12.92
C ALA A 148 -5.96 5.10 -11.59
N PHE A 149 -6.83 4.30 -10.96
CA PHE A 149 -7.37 4.59 -9.64
C PHE A 149 -6.26 4.67 -8.56
N LEU A 150 -5.31 3.73 -8.53
CA LEU A 150 -4.20 3.78 -7.56
C LEU A 150 -3.31 5.03 -7.74
N GLN A 151 -3.19 5.56 -8.96
CA GLN A 151 -2.53 6.85 -9.19
C GLN A 151 -3.31 8.01 -8.56
N ALA A 152 -4.65 7.96 -8.58
CA ALA A 152 -5.52 8.96 -7.96
C ALA A 152 -5.44 9.00 -6.43
N LEU A 153 -4.77 8.01 -5.80
CA LEU A 153 -4.49 7.97 -4.36
C LEU A 153 -3.17 8.65 -3.99
N SER A 154 -2.48 9.27 -4.96
CA SER A 154 -1.22 9.96 -4.73
C SER A 154 -1.45 11.46 -4.52
N ALA A 155 -0.82 11.99 -3.48
CA ALA A 155 -0.82 13.40 -3.15
C ALA A 155 -0.18 14.24 -4.26
N LYS A 156 -0.78 15.40 -4.57
CA LYS A 156 -0.23 16.35 -5.55
C LYS A 156 1.08 16.95 -5.03
N SER A 157 1.13 17.20 -3.72
CA SER A 157 2.27 17.82 -3.02
C SER A 157 3.32 16.82 -2.50
N TYR A 158 3.32 15.56 -2.97
CA TYR A 158 4.31 14.58 -2.53
C TYR A 158 5.73 15.03 -2.87
N ALA A 159 6.50 15.46 -1.86
CA ALA A 159 7.86 15.94 -2.02
C ALA A 159 8.79 14.80 -2.49
N ARG A 160 9.31 14.93 -3.72
CA ARG A 160 10.24 13.94 -4.32
C ARG A 160 11.69 14.36 -4.28
N THR A 161 11.97 15.54 -3.71
CA THR A 161 13.31 16.11 -3.64
C THR A 161 13.77 16.14 -2.21
N ILE A 162 15.04 15.77 -2.00
CA ILE A 162 15.71 15.99 -0.73
C ILE A 162 15.97 17.51 -0.65
N PRO A 163 15.46 18.22 0.37
CA PRO A 163 15.73 19.65 0.49
C PRO A 163 17.23 19.88 0.74
N ALA A 164 17.77 21.00 0.27
CA ALA A 164 19.20 21.31 0.47
C ALA A 164 19.56 21.51 1.96
N SER A 165 18.59 21.94 2.77
CA SER A 165 18.73 22.17 4.19
C SER A 165 17.44 21.84 4.94
N VAL A 166 17.56 21.48 6.23
CA VAL A 166 16.41 21.42 7.14
C VAL A 166 15.94 22.83 7.51
N PRO A 167 14.71 23.02 8.06
CA PRO A 167 14.20 24.34 8.44
C PRO A 167 15.08 25.15 9.41
N SER A 168 15.97 24.49 10.16
CA SER A 168 16.97 25.16 11.01
C SER A 168 18.17 25.72 10.25
N GLY A 169 18.24 25.55 8.93
CA GLY A 169 19.36 25.99 8.08
C GLY A 169 20.54 25.04 8.03
N LEU A 170 20.49 23.90 8.74
CA LEU A 170 21.55 22.88 8.70
C LEU A 170 21.46 22.03 7.41
N PRO A 171 22.58 21.52 6.90
CA PRO A 171 22.57 20.60 5.77
C PRO A 171 21.81 19.31 6.11
N VAL A 172 21.10 18.78 5.13
CA VAL A 172 20.47 17.46 5.23
C VAL A 172 21.53 16.37 5.34
N GLY A 173 21.24 15.31 6.10
CA GLY A 173 22.08 14.11 6.20
C GLY A 173 22.80 13.92 7.53
N GLY A 174 23.02 14.99 8.33
CA GLY A 174 23.78 14.91 9.57
C GLY A 174 25.22 14.37 9.37
N ASN A 175 26.06 14.44 10.41
CA ASN A 175 27.34 13.71 10.40
C ASN A 175 27.06 12.22 10.71
N LEU A 176 26.49 11.50 9.76
CA LEU A 176 26.42 10.04 9.80
C LEU A 176 27.82 9.50 9.44
N LYS A 177 28.71 9.44 10.43
CA LYS A 177 29.92 8.62 10.36
C LYS A 177 29.60 7.19 10.75
#